data_AF-A0A3C1LAM7-F1
#
_entry.id   AF-A0A3C1LAM7-F1
#
_cell.length_a   1.000
_cell.length_b   1.000
_cell.length_c   1.000
_cell.angle_alpha   90.00
_cell.angle_beta   90.00
_cell.angle_gamma   90.00
#
_symmetry.space_group_name_H-M   'P 1'
#
loop_
_entity.id
_entity.type
_entity.pdbx_description
1 polymer ?
#
loop_
_entity_poly.entity_id
_entity_poly.type
_entity_poly.pdbx_seq_one_letter_code
_entity_poly.pdbx_strand_id
1 'polypeptide(L)'
;ALERHSDFDAATVAPVGGSYCRDRFRKDPTMNPTELYSLFSAKEQTLLVATEAARLKDLSEDELDELLTMVRRERNKYSKLYRRQSSASVAAASSRAGTSTSNQRTRRKAEIFEDTLARVSRALSVAARASANELKRERLQAARDAKGNPRAR
;
A
#
# COMPACT_ATOMS: atom_id res chain seq x y z
N ALA A 1 21.48 27.42 -36.76
CA ALA A 1 20.21 27.66 -36.05
C ALA A 1 19.66 26.29 -35.67
N LEU A 2 19.78 25.74 -34.46
CA LEU A 2 19.74 26.25 -33.08
C LEU A 2 18.37 26.81 -32.67
N GLU A 3 17.47 25.90 -32.30
CA GLU A 3 16.35 26.06 -31.34
C GLU A 3 16.11 24.62 -30.81
N ARG A 4 16.70 24.18 -29.68
CA ARG A 4 16.35 24.48 -28.28
C ARG A 4 14.83 24.44 -28.01
N HIS A 5 14.31 23.21 -27.89
CA HIS A 5 13.21 22.95 -26.96
C HIS A 5 13.75 22.15 -25.78
N SER A 6 14.21 22.91 -24.81
CA SER A 6 14.52 22.46 -23.47
C SER A 6 13.24 22.41 -22.62
N ASP A 7 13.32 21.63 -21.55
CA ASP A 7 12.58 21.81 -20.30
C ASP A 7 11.17 21.20 -20.20
N PHE A 8 11.11 19.85 -20.24
CA PHE A 8 10.14 19.15 -19.39
C PHE A 8 10.69 19.16 -17.96
N ASP A 9 10.45 20.27 -17.27
CA ASP A 9 10.91 20.54 -15.92
C ASP A 9 10.22 19.57 -14.95
N ALA A 10 10.97 18.59 -14.44
CA ALA A 10 10.47 17.58 -13.51
C ALA A 10 10.12 18.16 -12.11
N ALA A 11 10.24 19.48 -11.93
CA ALA A 11 10.05 20.19 -10.68
C ALA A 11 8.61 20.71 -10.43
N THR A 12 7.69 20.62 -11.41
CA THR A 12 6.33 21.20 -11.30
C THR A 12 5.21 20.19 -11.08
N VAL A 13 5.52 18.92 -10.78
CA VAL A 13 4.50 17.99 -10.27
C VAL A 13 4.24 18.33 -8.80
N ALA A 14 3.30 19.25 -8.58
CA ALA A 14 2.76 19.56 -7.28
C ALA A 14 2.30 18.26 -6.58
N PRO A 15 2.57 18.07 -5.27
CA PRO A 15 2.13 16.90 -4.56
C PRO A 15 0.61 16.99 -4.40
N VAL A 16 -0.15 16.28 -5.22
CA VAL A 16 -1.55 15.93 -4.97
C VAL A 16 -1.58 14.91 -3.83
N GLY A 17 -1.27 15.39 -2.62
CA GLY A 17 -1.14 14.60 -1.42
C GLY A 17 -1.63 15.40 -0.24
N GLY A 18 -2.94 15.34 0.00
CA GLY A 18 -3.59 15.99 1.13
C GLY A 18 -2.84 15.72 2.43
N SER A 19 -2.75 16.76 3.26
CA SER A 19 -2.08 16.81 4.57
C SER A 19 -2.55 15.77 5.59
N TYR A 20 -3.59 14.98 5.28
CA TYR A 20 -4.15 13.96 6.16
C TYR A 20 -3.27 12.70 6.31
N CYS A 21 -2.20 12.56 5.54
CA CYS A 21 -1.38 11.34 5.49
C CYS A 21 0.00 11.43 6.14
N ARG A 22 0.39 12.55 6.77
CA ARG A 22 1.75 12.69 7.35
C ARG A 22 1.83 12.36 8.85
N ASP A 23 0.81 12.73 9.64
CA ASP A 23 0.91 12.67 11.10
C ASP A 23 0.39 11.38 11.77
N ARG A 24 -0.48 10.60 11.11
CA ARG A 24 -0.86 9.26 11.63
C ARG A 24 0.23 8.19 11.47
N PHE A 25 1.36 8.50 10.82
CA PHE A 25 2.37 7.52 10.38
C PHE A 25 3.62 7.40 11.26
N ARG A 26 3.80 8.25 12.27
CA ARG A 26 5.02 8.25 13.10
C ARG A 26 4.90 7.42 14.39
N LYS A 27 3.69 7.22 14.91
CA LYS A 27 3.39 6.18 15.89
C LYS A 27 2.97 4.97 15.08
N ASP A 28 3.81 3.94 14.99
CA ASP A 28 3.32 2.63 14.59
C ASP A 28 2.41 2.18 15.73
N PRO A 29 1.06 2.21 15.60
CA PRO A 29 0.26 1.48 16.54
C PRO A 29 0.47 0.05 16.08
N THR A 30 1.38 -0.67 16.73
CA THR A 30 1.20 -2.11 16.82
C THR A 30 -0.26 -2.30 17.14
N MET A 31 -0.98 -2.90 16.20
CA MET A 31 -2.40 -3.08 16.30
C MET A 31 -2.66 -3.68 17.68
N ASN A 32 -3.53 -3.07 18.50
CA ASN A 32 -3.66 -3.46 19.90
C ASN A 32 -3.79 -4.99 19.96
N PRO A 33 -2.90 -5.72 20.65
CA PRO A 33 -2.88 -7.19 20.57
C PRO A 33 -4.24 -7.80 20.89
N THR A 34 -4.94 -7.22 21.86
CA THR A 34 -6.32 -7.57 22.23
C THR A 34 -7.32 -7.40 21.08
N GLU A 35 -7.20 -6.35 20.26
CA GLU A 35 -8.05 -6.11 19.10
C GLU A 35 -7.79 -7.12 17.98
N LEU A 36 -6.52 -7.51 17.79
CA LEU A 36 -6.14 -8.52 16.81
C LEU A 36 -6.78 -9.88 17.11
N TYR A 37 -6.70 -10.36 18.37
CA TYR A 37 -7.26 -11.66 18.75
C TYR A 37 -8.79 -11.67 18.86
N SER A 38 -9.43 -10.55 19.21
CA SER A 38 -10.89 -10.49 19.40
C SER A 38 -11.66 -10.23 18.10
N LEU A 39 -11.06 -9.51 17.14
CA LEU A 39 -11.75 -9.10 15.93
C LEU A 39 -11.47 -10.05 14.75
N PHE A 40 -10.27 -10.62 14.62
CA PHE A 40 -9.81 -11.32 13.42
C PHE A 40 -9.77 -12.85 13.59
N SER A 41 -9.97 -13.56 12.48
CA SER A 41 -9.73 -15.02 12.45
C SER A 41 -8.23 -15.34 12.45
N ALA A 42 -7.84 -16.56 12.81
CA ALA A 42 -6.43 -16.97 12.82
C ALA A 42 -5.70 -16.68 11.50
N LYS A 43 -6.36 -16.92 10.35
CA LYS A 43 -5.78 -16.61 9.02
C LYS A 43 -5.54 -15.12 8.81
N GLU A 44 -6.48 -14.30 9.25
CA GLU A 44 -6.38 -12.84 9.14
C GLU A 44 -5.33 -12.29 10.11
N GLN A 45 -5.21 -12.87 11.31
CA GLN A 45 -4.17 -12.55 12.27
C GLN A 45 -2.78 -12.82 11.69
N THR A 46 -2.55 -13.99 11.09
CA THR A 46 -1.29 -14.31 10.41
C THR A 46 -0.97 -13.30 9.32
N LEU A 47 -1.97 -12.92 8.51
CA LEU A 47 -1.79 -11.91 7.46
C LEU A 47 -1.42 -10.54 8.05
N LEU A 48 -2.10 -10.10 9.10
CA LEU A 48 -1.81 -8.81 9.74
C LEU A 48 -0.41 -8.80 10.38
N VAL A 49 -0.01 -9.88 11.04
CA VAL A 49 1.34 -10.03 11.60
C VAL A 49 2.40 -9.98 10.50
N ALA A 50 2.17 -10.60 9.34
CA ALA A 50 3.10 -10.53 8.21
C ALA A 50 3.32 -9.09 7.70
N THR A 51 2.40 -8.16 7.96
CA THR A 51 2.48 -6.75 7.55
C THR A 51 3.08 -5.82 8.59
N GLU A 52 3.65 -6.38 9.67
CA GLU A 52 4.40 -5.61 10.67
C GLU A 52 5.64 -4.96 10.07
N ALA A 53 5.92 -3.72 10.49
CA ALA A 53 7.02 -2.92 9.93
C ALA A 53 8.40 -3.59 10.05
N ALA A 54 8.61 -4.41 11.08
CA ALA A 54 9.85 -5.18 11.23
C ALA A 54 10.00 -6.22 10.12
N ARG A 55 8.95 -6.98 9.82
CA ARG A 55 8.97 -8.06 8.81
C ARG A 55 9.02 -7.51 7.40
N LEU A 56 8.31 -6.42 7.12
CA LEU A 56 8.28 -5.80 5.80
C LEU A 56 9.67 -5.36 5.30
N LYS A 57 10.64 -5.13 6.20
CA LYS A 57 12.00 -4.74 5.84
C LYS A 57 12.83 -5.90 5.26
N ASP A 58 12.47 -7.12 5.62
CA ASP A 58 13.22 -8.33 5.26
C ASP A 58 12.65 -9.00 4.00
N LEU A 59 11.53 -8.48 3.47
CA LEU A 59 10.88 -9.01 2.27
C LEU A 59 11.45 -8.40 0.98
N SER A 60 11.59 -9.24 -0.03
CA SER A 60 11.90 -8.86 -1.41
C SER A 60 10.74 -8.13 -2.10
N GLU A 61 11.01 -7.54 -3.27
CA GLU A 61 9.98 -6.86 -4.07
C GLU A 61 8.83 -7.80 -4.46
N ASP A 62 9.13 -9.03 -4.89
CA ASP A 62 8.13 -10.02 -5.30
C ASP A 62 7.26 -10.46 -4.11
N GLU A 63 7.89 -10.74 -2.96
CA GLU A 63 7.16 -11.10 -1.72
C GLU A 63 6.24 -9.97 -1.24
N LEU A 64 6.68 -8.72 -1.41
CA LEU A 64 5.86 -7.54 -1.11
C LEU A 64 4.66 -7.40 -2.05
N ASP A 65 4.79 -7.74 -3.34
CA ASP A 65 3.67 -7.73 -4.29
C ASP A 65 2.65 -8.84 -3.98
N GLU A 66 3.11 -10.04 -3.65
CA GLU A 66 2.26 -11.15 -3.22
C GLU A 66 1.48 -10.78 -1.96
N LEU A 67 2.17 -10.23 -0.95
CA LEU A 67 1.56 -9.77 0.29
C LEU A 67 0.54 -8.66 0.01
N LEU A 68 0.86 -7.70 -0.87
CA LEU A 68 -0.07 -6.65 -1.28
C LEU A 68 -1.32 -7.24 -1.91
N THR A 69 -1.18 -8.23 -2.79
CA THR A 69 -2.29 -8.92 -3.44
C THR A 69 -3.20 -9.62 -2.43
N MET A 70 -2.63 -10.31 -1.43
CA MET A 70 -3.41 -10.93 -0.36
C MET A 70 -4.18 -9.90 0.47
N VAL A 71 -3.53 -8.80 0.88
CA VAL A 71 -4.18 -7.72 1.63
C VAL A 71 -5.30 -7.06 0.83
N ARG A 72 -5.12 -6.83 -0.48
CA ARG A 72 -6.17 -6.28 -1.36
C ARG A 72 -7.40 -7.18 -1.40
N ARG A 73 -7.23 -8.51 -1.40
CA ARG A 73 -8.35 -9.47 -1.37
C ARG A 73 -9.15 -9.35 -0.07
N GLU A 74 -8.49 -9.37 1.09
CA GLU A 74 -9.17 -9.24 2.39
C GLU A 74 -9.82 -7.86 2.58
N ARG A 75 -9.14 -6.78 2.17
CA ARG A 75 -9.74 -5.44 2.15
C ARG A 75 -11.02 -5.43 1.33
N ASN A 76 -10.96 -5.94 0.09
CA ASN A 76 -12.09 -5.93 -0.84
C ASN A 76 -13.28 -6.73 -0.28
N LYS A 77 -13.02 -7.86 0.38
CA LYS A 77 -14.03 -8.67 1.07
C LYS A 77 -14.76 -7.84 2.12
N TYR A 78 -14.05 -7.20 3.04
CA TYR A 78 -14.67 -6.45 4.13
C TYR A 78 -15.33 -5.15 3.68
N SER A 79 -14.76 -4.45 2.69
CA SER A 79 -15.38 -3.27 2.09
C SER A 79 -16.71 -3.62 1.39
N LYS A 80 -16.74 -4.71 0.60
CA LYS A 80 -17.97 -5.18 -0.05
C LYS A 80 -19.00 -5.66 0.96
N LEU A 81 -18.58 -6.39 1.99
CA LEU A 81 -19.47 -6.89 3.04
C LEU A 81 -20.12 -5.72 3.79
N TYR A 82 -19.33 -4.72 4.19
CA TYR A 82 -19.84 -3.52 4.87
C TYR A 82 -20.87 -2.77 4.01
N ARG A 83 -20.60 -2.58 2.72
CA ARG A 83 -21.54 -1.94 1.79
C ARG A 83 -22.85 -2.72 1.69
N ARG A 84 -22.79 -4.05 1.50
CA ARG A 84 -23.97 -4.91 1.41
C ARG A 84 -24.81 -4.89 2.70
N GLN A 85 -24.16 -5.03 3.85
CA GLN A 85 -24.83 -5.00 5.15
C GLN A 85 -25.46 -3.64 5.42
N SER A 86 -24.77 -2.54 5.09
CA SER A 86 -25.31 -1.18 5.25
C SER A 86 -26.58 -0.98 4.42
N SER A 87 -26.57 -1.40 3.15
CA SER A 87 -27.77 -1.31 2.29
C SER A 87 -28.94 -2.15 2.81
N ALA A 88 -28.67 -3.38 3.24
CA ALA A 88 -29.71 -4.27 3.78
C ALA A 88 -30.32 -3.72 5.08
N SER A 89 -29.47 -3.21 5.98
CA SER A 89 -29.92 -2.64 7.24
C SER A 89 -30.68 -1.31 7.05
N VAL A 90 -30.38 -0.51 6.02
CA VAL A 90 -31.18 0.68 5.67
C VAL A 90 -32.57 0.28 5.18
N ALA A 91 -32.66 -0.76 4.34
CA ALA A 91 -33.95 -1.28 3.87
C ALA A 91 -34.81 -1.82 5.02
N ALA A 92 -34.19 -2.40 6.05
CA ALA A 92 -34.89 -2.98 7.20
C ALA A 92 -35.25 -1.95 8.30
N ALA A 93 -34.38 -0.97 8.59
CA ALA A 93 -34.52 -0.12 9.78
C ALA A 93 -35.24 1.22 9.53
N SER A 94 -35.57 1.58 8.29
CA SER A 94 -36.17 2.87 7.87
C SER A 94 -35.42 4.15 8.32
N SER A 95 -34.40 4.04 9.17
CA SER A 95 -33.60 5.12 9.72
C SER A 95 -32.11 4.72 9.77
N ARG A 96 -31.23 5.67 9.49
CA ARG A 96 -29.77 5.48 9.46
C ARG A 96 -29.16 5.24 10.85
N ALA A 97 -29.84 5.69 11.91
CA ALA A 97 -29.36 5.63 13.29
C ALA A 97 -29.35 4.19 13.83
N GLY A 98 -30.41 3.41 13.60
CA GLY A 98 -30.47 2.00 14.00
C GLY A 98 -29.50 1.10 13.22
N THR A 99 -29.11 1.53 12.02
CA THR A 99 -28.20 0.82 11.11
C THR A 99 -26.74 0.86 11.56
N SER A 100 -26.31 1.98 12.17
CA SER A 100 -24.89 2.25 12.43
C SER A 100 -24.26 1.29 13.45
N THR A 101 -25.05 0.74 14.38
CA THR A 101 -24.54 -0.13 15.45
C THR A 101 -24.30 -1.57 14.97
N SER A 102 -25.09 -2.06 14.01
CA SER A 102 -25.07 -3.46 13.57
C SER A 102 -23.80 -3.86 12.79
N ASN A 103 -23.10 -2.89 12.17
CA ASN A 103 -22.04 -3.18 11.20
C ASN A 103 -20.64 -2.69 11.62
N GLN A 104 -20.47 -2.34 12.90
CA GLN A 104 -19.23 -1.72 13.41
C GLN A 104 -18.01 -2.65 13.33
N ARG A 105 -18.20 -3.97 13.55
CA ARG A 105 -17.09 -4.94 13.41
C ARG A 105 -16.58 -5.01 11.98
N THR A 106 -17.47 -5.12 11.00
CA THR A 106 -17.12 -5.17 9.57
C THR A 106 -16.46 -3.87 9.12
N ARG A 107 -16.99 -2.73 9.57
CA ARG A 107 -16.39 -1.42 9.32
C ARG A 107 -14.97 -1.33 9.89
N ARG A 108 -14.79 -1.72 11.14
CA ARG A 108 -13.49 -1.68 11.82
C ARG A 108 -12.47 -2.56 11.12
N LYS A 109 -12.86 -3.78 10.71
CA LYS A 109 -12.02 -4.65 9.88
C LYS A 109 -11.60 -3.99 8.57
N ALA A 110 -12.53 -3.34 7.86
CA ALA A 110 -12.23 -2.65 6.62
C ALA A 110 -11.21 -1.50 6.85
N GLU A 111 -11.41 -0.68 7.89
CA GLU A 111 -10.49 0.41 8.25
C GLU A 111 -9.07 -0.11 8.51
N ILE A 112 -8.93 -1.18 9.29
CA ILE A 112 -7.64 -1.80 9.59
C ILE A 112 -6.96 -2.33 8.32
N PHE A 113 -7.71 -3.01 7.44
CA PHE A 113 -7.13 -3.53 6.21
C PHE A 113 -6.74 -2.42 5.21
N GLU A 114 -7.38 -1.26 5.24
CA GLU A 114 -6.96 -0.09 4.45
C GLU A 114 -5.63 0.48 4.97
N ASP A 115 -5.49 0.64 6.29
CA ASP A 115 -4.24 1.09 6.90
C ASP A 115 -3.10 0.11 6.61
N THR A 116 -3.40 -1.19 6.69
CA THR A 116 -2.48 -2.28 6.34
C THR A 116 -2.06 -2.23 4.88
N LEU A 117 -3.03 -2.07 3.96
CA LEU A 117 -2.78 -1.94 2.53
C LEU A 117 -1.87 -0.75 2.22
N ALA A 118 -2.11 0.39 2.87
CA ALA A 118 -1.31 1.59 2.70
C ALA A 118 0.12 1.41 3.22
N ARG A 119 0.36 0.54 4.22
CA ARG A 119 1.70 0.22 4.72
C ARG A 119 2.47 -0.63 3.71
N VAL A 120 1.89 -1.75 3.27
CA VAL A 120 2.53 -2.68 2.31
C VAL A 120 2.80 -1.99 0.97
N SER A 121 1.84 -1.19 0.47
CA SER A 121 2.01 -0.45 -0.78
C SER A 121 3.20 0.52 -0.74
N ARG A 122 3.48 1.13 0.42
CA ARG A 122 4.66 1.98 0.60
C ARG A 122 5.94 1.18 0.62
N ALA A 123 5.99 0.06 1.35
CA ALA A 123 7.16 -0.82 1.37
C ALA A 123 7.50 -1.30 -0.05
N LEU A 124 6.51 -1.77 -0.81
CA LEU A 124 6.68 -2.17 -2.21
C LEU A 124 7.19 -1.00 -3.07
N SER A 125 6.62 0.20 -2.89
CA SER A 125 7.05 1.39 -3.65
C SER A 125 8.50 1.81 -3.34
N VAL A 126 9.03 1.46 -2.16
CA VAL A 126 10.44 1.69 -1.81
C VAL A 126 11.32 0.63 -2.46
N ALA A 127 10.95 -0.65 -2.35
CA ALA A 127 11.66 -1.76 -2.96
C ALA A 127 11.77 -1.60 -4.49
N ALA A 128 10.65 -1.36 -5.18
CA ALA A 128 10.62 -1.17 -6.62
C ALA A 128 11.49 0.00 -7.10
N ARG A 129 11.57 1.10 -6.32
CA ARG A 129 12.48 2.21 -6.63
C ARG A 129 13.94 1.82 -6.47
N ALA A 130 14.28 0.99 -5.48
CA ALA A 130 15.63 0.50 -5.28
C ALA A 130 16.06 -0.37 -6.48
N SER A 131 15.22 -1.33 -6.88
CA SER A 131 15.45 -2.22 -8.03
C SER A 131 15.60 -1.42 -9.34
N ALA A 132 14.71 -0.44 -9.58
CA ALA A 132 14.79 0.41 -10.77
C ALA A 132 16.10 1.23 -10.83
N ASN A 133 16.57 1.73 -9.69
CA ASN A 133 17.85 2.45 -9.61
C ASN A 133 19.04 1.54 -9.85
N GLU A 134 19.00 0.29 -9.36
CA GLU A 134 20.03 -0.70 -9.62
C GLU A 134 20.14 -1.03 -11.11
N LEU A 135 19.03 -1.38 -11.76
CA LEU A 135 18.98 -1.62 -13.21
C LEU A 135 19.46 -0.41 -14.01
N LYS A 136 19.14 0.81 -13.56
CA LYS A 136 19.65 2.03 -14.18
C LYS A 136 21.17 2.14 -14.06
N ARG A 137 21.76 1.83 -12.90
CA ARG A 137 23.22 1.85 -12.71
C ARG A 137 23.91 0.83 -13.59
N GLU A 138 23.39 -0.40 -13.67
CA GLU A 138 23.93 -1.45 -14.54
C GLU A 138 23.92 -1.02 -16.01
N ARG A 139 22.80 -0.47 -16.49
CA ARG A 139 22.68 0.03 -17.87
C ARG A 139 23.65 1.17 -18.17
N LEU A 140 23.84 2.10 -17.23
CA LEU A 140 24.80 3.19 -17.39
C LEU A 140 26.24 2.68 -17.40
N GLN A 141 26.56 1.66 -16.58
CA GLN A 141 27.88 1.05 -16.54
C GLN A 141 28.18 0.31 -17.86
N ALA A 142 27.26 -0.54 -18.33
CA ALA A 142 27.40 -1.23 -19.61
C ALA A 142 27.59 -0.26 -20.78
N ALA A 143 26.87 0.87 -20.78
CA ALA A 143 27.04 1.90 -21.81
C ALA A 143 28.42 2.59 -21.75
N ARG A 144 28.97 2.80 -20.55
CA ARG A 144 30.33 3.35 -20.37
C ARG A 144 31.39 2.37 -20.87
N ASP A 145 31.25 1.09 -20.54
CA ASP A 145 32.19 0.04 -20.96
C ASP A 145 32.17 -0.15 -22.49
N ALA A 146 30.98 -0.12 -23.10
CA ALA A 146 30.83 -0.15 -24.55
C ALA A 146 31.46 1.07 -25.24
N LYS A 147 31.39 2.27 -24.64
CA LYS A 147 32.05 3.47 -25.16
C LYS A 147 33.58 3.42 -25.02
N GLY A 148 34.09 2.77 -23.98
CA GLY A 148 35.52 2.59 -23.73
C GLY A 148 36.20 1.56 -24.64
N ASN A 149 35.42 0.67 -25.29
CA ASN A 149 35.94 -0.33 -26.23
C ASN A 149 35.57 0.02 -27.69
N PRO A 150 36.40 0.79 -28.43
CA PRO A 150 36.09 1.21 -29.79
C PRO A 150 36.09 0.09 -30.85
N ARG A 151 36.39 -1.17 -30.47
CA ARG A 151 36.45 -2.33 -31.38
C ARG A 151 35.19 -3.22 -31.39
N ALA A 152 34.15 -2.90 -30.63
CA ALA A 152 32.93 -3.71 -30.56
C ALA A 152 31.81 -3.28 -31.55
N ARG A 153 32.16 -2.67 -32.69
CA ARG A 153 31.21 -2.31 -33.75
C ARG A 153 31.28 -3.26 -34.93
#